data_AF-A0A2E5KQZ6-F1
#
_entry.id   AF-A0A2E5KQZ6-F1
#
_cell.length_a   1.000
_cell.length_b   1.000
_cell.length_c   1.000
_cell.angle_alpha   90.00
_cell.angle_beta   90.00
_cell.angle_gamma   90.00
#
_symmetry.space_group_name_H-M   'P 1'
#
loop_
_entity.id
_entity.type
_entity.pdbx_description
1 polymer ?
#
loop_
_entity_poly.entity_id
_entity_poly.type
_entity_poly.pdbx_seq_one_letter_code
_entity_poly.pdbx_strand_id
1 'polypeptide(L)'
;MIDFDGQSARPSYEAGQRDPGDWEAWTGQRPIAIHAKENLGSTDSGVQARRLVLRQALRNERADLYPGGKSKDGRPIRTFSGGAVLKVAKQPDPQADWGLLGEVGRRVHKAIESEDHLLGMERQAFIENRMAEIESELGG
;
A
#
# COMPACT_ATOMS: atom_id res chain seq x y z
N MET A 1 17.66 0.04 0.96
CA MET A 1 17.11 0.23 2.32
C MET A 1 15.91 1.14 2.15
N ILE A 2 14.75 0.76 2.68
CA ILE A 2 13.56 1.61 2.63
C ILE A 2 13.79 2.72 3.66
N ASP A 3 13.95 3.96 3.21
CA ASP A 3 14.34 5.13 4.01
C ASP A 3 13.12 5.90 4.54
N PHE A 4 12.13 5.17 5.05
CA PHE A 4 10.96 5.77 5.71
C PHE A 4 11.09 5.57 7.22
N ASP A 5 10.78 6.62 7.98
CA ASP A 5 10.76 6.56 9.43
C ASP A 5 9.79 5.45 9.91
N GLY A 6 10.14 4.78 11.00
CA GLY A 6 9.34 3.68 11.58
C GLY A 6 9.53 2.30 10.94
N GLN A 7 10.33 2.16 9.87
CA GLN A 7 10.66 0.85 9.28
C GLN A 7 11.80 0.12 9.99
N SER A 8 12.50 0.78 10.92
CA SER A 8 13.61 0.24 11.70
C SER A 8 13.34 0.41 13.19
N ALA A 9 14.03 -0.38 14.01
CA ALA A 9 13.91 -0.30 15.46
C ALA A 9 14.17 1.11 15.98
N ARG A 10 13.32 1.57 16.90
CA ARG A 10 13.62 2.79 17.67
C ARG A 10 14.90 2.61 18.49
N PRO A 11 15.62 3.70 18.83
CA PRO A 11 16.90 3.61 19.56
C PRO A 11 16.82 2.94 20.94
N SER A 12 15.63 2.87 21.54
CA SER A 12 15.39 2.18 22.81
C SER A 12 13.97 1.60 22.88
N TYR A 13 13.78 0.66 23.80
CA TYR A 13 12.45 0.09 24.07
C TYR A 13 11.44 1.17 24.50
N GLU A 14 11.85 2.11 25.38
CA GLU A 14 10.97 3.19 25.82
C GLU A 14 10.57 4.11 24.66
N ALA A 15 11.50 4.42 23.76
CA ALA A 15 11.20 5.20 22.56
C ALA A 15 10.18 4.47 21.66
N GLY A 16 10.35 3.16 21.45
CA GLY A 16 9.39 2.33 20.70
C GLY A 16 8.02 2.21 21.36
N GLN A 17 7.92 2.33 22.69
CA GLN A 17 6.63 2.38 23.38
C GLN A 17 5.94 3.74 23.24
N ARG A 18 6.69 4.84 23.14
CA ARG A 18 6.16 6.20 23.02
C ARG A 18 5.82 6.58 21.57
N ASP A 19 6.59 6.07 20.62
CA ASP A 19 6.47 6.36 19.19
C ASP A 19 6.72 5.08 18.36
N PRO A 20 5.79 4.11 18.39
CA PRO A 20 5.93 2.86 17.66
C PRO A 20 5.77 3.07 16.14
N GLY A 21 6.66 2.46 15.36
CA GLY A 21 6.52 2.33 13.91
C GLY A 21 6.09 0.93 13.47
N ASP A 22 6.19 0.69 12.16
CA ASP A 22 5.94 -0.62 11.55
C ASP A 22 6.88 -1.69 12.11
N TRP A 23 8.12 -1.33 12.46
CA TRP A 23 9.06 -2.26 13.10
C TRP A 23 8.52 -2.79 14.43
N GLU A 24 8.10 -1.90 15.33
CA GLU A 24 7.54 -2.30 16.63
C GLU A 24 6.23 -3.07 16.46
N ALA A 25 5.37 -2.64 15.52
CA ALA A 25 4.14 -3.35 15.21
C ALA A 25 4.40 -4.78 14.69
N TRP A 26 5.40 -4.97 13.84
CA TRP A 26 5.74 -6.28 13.27
C TRP A 26 6.41 -7.19 14.30
N THR A 27 7.44 -6.68 14.97
CA THR A 27 8.26 -7.49 15.91
C THR A 27 7.55 -7.76 17.24
N GLY A 28 6.64 -6.87 17.67
CA GLY A 28 5.85 -7.03 18.89
C GLY A 28 4.83 -8.19 18.84
N GLN A 29 4.50 -8.68 17.64
CA GLN A 29 3.52 -9.77 17.45
C GLN A 29 4.07 -11.18 17.74
N ARG A 30 5.36 -11.31 18.09
CA ARG A 30 6.17 -12.56 18.29
C ARG A 30 6.90 -13.01 17.01
N PRO A 31 7.93 -13.89 17.12
CA PRO A 31 8.64 -14.43 15.96
C PRO A 31 7.75 -15.20 14.96
N ILE A 32 6.67 -15.81 15.45
CA ILE A 32 5.65 -16.49 14.64
C ILE A 32 4.28 -16.07 15.15
N ALA A 33 3.43 -15.59 14.23
CA ALA A 33 2.06 -15.21 14.53
C ALA A 33 1.25 -16.42 15.04
N ILE A 34 0.57 -16.24 16.18
CA ILE A 34 -0.31 -17.27 16.75
C ILE A 34 -1.75 -16.93 16.34
N HIS A 35 -2.22 -17.48 15.21
CA HIS A 35 -3.52 -17.14 14.64
C HIS A 35 -4.71 -17.34 15.60
N ALA A 36 -4.61 -18.27 16.55
CA ALA A 36 -5.63 -18.50 17.58
C ALA A 36 -5.82 -17.32 18.55
N LYS A 37 -4.92 -16.34 18.55
CA LYS A 37 -4.99 -15.12 19.38
C LYS A 37 -5.51 -13.91 18.62
N GLU A 38 -5.81 -14.04 17.33
CA GLU A 38 -6.26 -12.93 16.50
C GLU A 38 -7.80 -12.87 16.48
N ASN A 39 -8.34 -11.65 16.56
CA ASN A 39 -9.78 -11.39 16.42
C ASN A 39 -10.00 -10.70 15.08
N LEU A 40 -10.36 -11.47 14.05
CA LEU A 40 -10.50 -10.96 12.69
C LEU A 40 -11.82 -10.22 12.51
N GLY A 41 -11.74 -8.99 12.01
CA GLY A 41 -12.88 -8.18 11.62
C GLY A 41 -13.32 -8.47 10.18
N SER A 42 -14.41 -7.82 9.77
CA SER A 42 -14.94 -7.93 8.40
C SER A 42 -13.93 -7.44 7.35
N THR A 43 -13.11 -6.44 7.69
CA THR A 43 -12.04 -5.89 6.85
C THR A 43 -10.90 -6.89 6.61
N ASP A 44 -10.76 -7.93 7.44
CA ASP A 44 -9.68 -8.93 7.34
C ASP A 44 -10.01 -10.08 6.38
N SER A 45 -11.11 -10.00 5.63
CA SER A 45 -11.54 -11.04 4.69
C SER A 45 -10.44 -11.39 3.67
N GLY A 46 -9.69 -10.40 3.18
CA GLY A 46 -8.56 -10.63 2.28
C GLY A 46 -7.38 -11.37 2.95
N VAL A 47 -7.09 -11.04 4.21
CA VAL A 47 -6.06 -11.72 5.01
C VAL A 47 -6.42 -13.19 5.22
N GLN A 48 -7.68 -13.47 5.54
CA GLN A 48 -8.19 -14.84 5.70
C GLN A 48 -8.07 -15.64 4.41
N ALA A 49 -8.51 -15.06 3.28
CA ALA A 49 -8.42 -15.70 1.98
C ALA A 49 -6.96 -16.00 1.61
N ARG A 50 -6.04 -15.04 1.83
CA ARG A 50 -4.62 -15.24 1.55
C ARG A 50 -4.01 -16.35 2.40
N ARG A 51 -4.37 -16.45 3.68
CA ARG A 51 -3.92 -17.54 4.55
C ARG A 51 -4.41 -18.91 4.09
N LEU A 52 -5.65 -19.00 3.64
CA LEU A 52 -6.21 -20.24 3.11
C LEU A 52 -5.42 -20.70 1.87
N VAL A 53 -5.23 -19.80 0.91
CA VAL A 53 -4.47 -20.04 -0.32
C VAL A 53 -3.05 -20.54 0.00
N LEU A 54 -2.35 -19.87 0.91
CA LEU A 54 -0.99 -20.27 1.32
C LEU A 54 -0.98 -21.67 2.00
N ARG A 55 -1.95 -21.98 2.86
CA ARG A 55 -2.04 -23.31 3.48
C ARG A 55 -2.28 -24.41 2.46
N GLN A 56 -3.19 -24.19 1.50
CA GLN A 56 -3.48 -25.16 0.44
C GLN A 56 -2.26 -25.39 -0.46
N ALA A 57 -1.52 -24.33 -0.78
CA ALA A 57 -0.28 -24.42 -1.55
C ALA A 57 0.80 -25.20 -0.79
N LEU A 58 1.05 -24.89 0.50
CA LEU A 58 2.04 -25.58 1.33
C LEU A 58 1.71 -27.06 1.58
N ARG A 59 0.42 -27.43 1.58
CA ARG A 59 -0.04 -28.82 1.70
C ARG A 59 -0.11 -29.55 0.37
N ASN A 60 0.29 -28.91 -0.73
CA ASN A 60 0.19 -29.45 -2.09
C ASN A 60 -1.25 -29.81 -2.52
N GLU A 61 -2.26 -29.28 -1.85
CA GLU A 61 -3.68 -29.42 -2.23
C GLU A 61 -4.01 -28.56 -3.45
N ARG A 62 -3.34 -27.42 -3.56
CA ARG A 62 -3.44 -26.43 -4.64
C ARG A 62 -2.08 -25.79 -4.92
N ALA A 63 -1.13 -26.56 -5.46
CA ALA A 63 0.19 -26.04 -5.80
C ALA A 63 0.16 -24.90 -6.84
N ASP A 64 -0.90 -24.85 -7.65
CA ASP A 64 -1.19 -23.76 -8.59
C ASP A 64 -1.43 -22.40 -7.90
N LEU A 65 -1.68 -22.41 -6.60
CA LEU A 65 -1.92 -21.23 -5.77
C LEU A 65 -0.67 -20.70 -5.05
N TYR A 66 0.52 -21.24 -5.34
CA TYR A 66 1.78 -20.72 -4.79
C TYR A 66 1.91 -19.21 -5.07
N PRO A 67 2.42 -18.39 -4.12
CA PRO A 67 2.51 -16.94 -4.29
C PRO A 67 3.27 -16.58 -5.57
N GLY A 68 2.65 -15.74 -6.41
CA GLY A 68 3.02 -15.51 -7.81
C GLY A 68 1.88 -15.79 -8.81
N GLY A 69 0.74 -16.32 -8.32
CA GLY A 69 -0.45 -16.60 -9.13
C GLY A 69 -0.89 -15.42 -10.01
N LYS A 70 -1.21 -15.73 -11.26
CA LYS A 70 -1.81 -14.80 -12.22
C LYS A 70 -3.23 -14.46 -11.78
N SER A 71 -3.77 -13.31 -12.18
CA SER A 71 -5.20 -13.06 -11.99
C SER A 71 -6.03 -14.13 -12.74
N LYS A 72 -7.33 -14.22 -12.43
CA LYS A 72 -8.23 -15.21 -13.07
C LYS A 72 -8.24 -15.13 -14.60
N ASP A 73 -8.01 -13.94 -15.15
CA ASP A 73 -7.93 -13.62 -16.58
C ASP A 73 -6.49 -13.58 -17.12
N GLY A 74 -5.51 -14.03 -16.33
CA GLY A 74 -4.10 -14.11 -16.74
C GLY A 74 -3.35 -12.77 -16.75
N ARG A 75 -4.01 -11.68 -16.35
CA ARG A 75 -3.44 -10.34 -16.22
C ARG A 75 -2.62 -10.20 -14.92
N PRO A 76 -1.77 -9.17 -14.82
CA PRO A 76 -1.12 -8.81 -13.56
C PRO A 76 -2.16 -8.50 -12.47
N ILE A 77 -1.89 -8.94 -11.23
CA ILE A 77 -2.69 -8.54 -10.08
C ILE A 77 -2.40 -7.07 -9.80
N ARG A 78 -3.43 -6.24 -9.90
CA ARG A 78 -3.34 -4.80 -9.62
C ARG A 78 -3.07 -4.56 -8.14
N THR A 79 -2.06 -3.76 -7.85
CA THR A 79 -1.82 -3.21 -6.53
C THR A 79 -2.08 -1.72 -6.58
N PHE A 80 -2.99 -1.22 -5.75
CA PHE A 80 -3.20 0.22 -5.54
C PHE A 80 -2.14 0.79 -4.60
N SER A 81 -0.88 0.39 -4.80
CA SER A 81 0.24 0.86 -3.97
C SER A 81 0.43 2.35 -4.20
N GLY A 82 0.41 3.12 -3.11
CA GLY A 82 0.76 4.53 -3.11
C GLY A 82 2.27 4.75 -3.02
N GLY A 83 2.67 5.99 -2.76
CA GLY A 83 4.07 6.40 -2.59
C GLY A 83 4.57 7.40 -3.62
N ALA A 84 3.71 7.88 -4.52
CA ALA A 84 4.05 9.00 -5.39
C ALA A 84 4.28 10.27 -4.55
N VAL A 85 5.37 10.97 -4.84
CA VAL A 85 5.68 12.28 -4.27
C VAL A 85 5.40 13.31 -5.35
N LEU A 86 4.50 14.25 -5.06
CA LEU A 86 4.14 15.33 -5.97
C LEU A 86 4.55 16.67 -5.38
N LYS A 87 5.10 17.56 -6.22
CA LYS A 87 5.35 18.95 -5.89
C LYS A 87 4.07 19.77 -6.11
N VAL A 88 3.50 20.25 -5.02
CA VAL A 88 2.29 21.09 -5.04
C VAL A 88 2.52 22.39 -4.28
N ALA A 89 1.83 23.46 -4.68
CA ALA A 89 1.96 24.78 -4.06
C ALA A 89 1.32 24.78 -2.67
N LYS A 90 2.15 24.95 -1.64
CA LYS A 90 1.67 25.12 -0.26
C LYS A 90 0.71 26.31 -0.18
N GLN A 91 -0.45 26.09 0.44
CA GLN A 91 -1.42 27.14 0.65
C GLN A 91 -1.08 27.97 1.90
N PRO A 92 -1.41 29.28 1.91
CA PRO A 92 -1.11 30.15 3.04
C PRO A 92 -1.96 29.83 4.29
N ASP A 93 -3.16 29.27 4.09
CA ASP A 93 -4.09 28.90 5.15
C ASP A 93 -4.06 27.38 5.40
N PRO A 94 -3.96 26.91 6.66
CA PRO A 94 -3.95 25.48 6.96
C PRO A 94 -5.19 24.71 6.48
N GLN A 95 -6.39 25.31 6.54
CA GLN A 95 -7.61 24.64 6.11
C GLN A 95 -7.65 24.51 4.57
N ALA A 96 -7.19 25.53 3.86
CA ALA A 96 -6.99 25.49 2.41
C ALA A 96 -5.93 24.45 2.01
N ASP A 97 -4.83 24.35 2.76
CA ASP A 97 -3.77 23.36 2.52
C ASP A 97 -4.29 21.93 2.71
N TRP A 98 -5.06 21.68 3.77
CA TRP A 98 -5.77 20.42 3.98
C TRP A 98 -6.76 20.11 2.84
N GLY A 99 -7.48 21.11 2.36
CA GLY A 99 -8.37 20.98 1.20
C GLY A 99 -7.63 20.55 -0.06
N LEU A 100 -6.50 21.21 -0.34
CA LEU A 100 -5.61 20.88 -1.46
C LEU A 100 -5.04 19.46 -1.33
N LEU A 101 -4.53 19.07 -0.16
CA LEU A 101 -4.01 17.72 0.07
C LEU A 101 -5.09 16.65 -0.18
N GLY A 102 -6.33 16.91 0.23
CA GLY A 102 -7.47 16.05 -0.05
C GLY A 102 -7.79 15.97 -1.55
N GLU A 103 -7.68 17.07 -2.28
CA GLU A 103 -7.85 17.09 -3.74
C GLU A 103 -6.74 16.29 -4.45
N VAL A 104 -5.48 16.54 -4.10
CA VAL A 104 -4.32 15.79 -4.62
C VAL A 104 -4.52 14.29 -4.41
N GLY A 105 -4.85 13.88 -3.18
CA GLY A 105 -5.08 12.47 -2.86
C GLY A 105 -6.18 11.83 -3.71
N ARG A 106 -7.31 12.52 -3.92
CA ARG A 106 -8.39 12.03 -4.79
C ARG A 106 -7.95 11.93 -6.25
N ARG A 107 -7.21 12.91 -6.76
CA ARG A 107 -6.74 12.93 -8.16
C ARG A 107 -5.71 11.83 -8.43
N VAL A 108 -4.76 11.65 -7.51
CA VAL A 108 -3.76 10.56 -7.56
C VAL A 108 -4.47 9.21 -7.52
N HIS A 109 -5.40 9.02 -6.59
CA HIS A 109 -6.16 7.76 -6.52
C HIS A 109 -6.91 7.48 -7.82
N LYS A 110 -7.62 8.48 -8.36
CA LYS A 110 -8.35 8.34 -9.62
C LYS A 110 -7.44 7.98 -10.79
N ALA A 111 -6.23 8.53 -10.86
CA ALA A 111 -5.26 8.17 -11.90
C ALA A 111 -4.78 6.71 -11.80
N ILE A 112 -4.58 6.21 -10.59
CA ILE A 112 -4.17 4.82 -10.31
C ILE A 112 -5.35 3.84 -10.50
N GLU A 113 -6.58 4.29 -10.32
CA GLU A 113 -7.79 3.50 -10.56
C GLU A 113 -8.21 3.49 -12.04
N SER A 114 -7.99 4.58 -12.78
CA SER A 114 -8.46 4.72 -14.16
C SER A 114 -7.65 3.92 -15.19
N GLU A 115 -8.24 3.72 -16.36
CA GLU A 115 -7.63 3.02 -17.51
C GLU A 115 -7.11 1.62 -17.16
N ASP A 116 -7.96 0.89 -16.45
CA ASP A 116 -7.75 -0.47 -15.94
C ASP A 116 -7.38 -1.53 -16.99
N HIS A 117 -7.54 -1.20 -18.27
CA HIS A 117 -7.21 -2.08 -19.38
C HIS A 117 -5.75 -1.97 -19.82
N LEU A 118 -5.05 -0.88 -19.49
CA LEU A 118 -3.63 -0.69 -19.83
C LEU A 118 -2.75 -1.56 -18.94
N LEU A 119 -1.66 -2.08 -19.51
CA LEU A 119 -0.75 -3.00 -18.82
C LEU A 119 0.72 -2.61 -19.01
N GLY A 120 1.59 -3.07 -18.11
CA GLY A 120 3.04 -2.93 -18.24
C GLY A 120 3.49 -1.47 -18.41
N MET A 121 4.38 -1.23 -19.38
CA MET A 121 4.95 0.11 -19.64
C MET A 121 3.90 1.13 -20.08
N GLU A 122 2.85 0.70 -20.79
CA GLU A 122 1.78 1.60 -21.23
C GLU A 122 0.98 2.13 -20.03
N ARG A 123 0.67 1.25 -19.07
CA ARG A 123 0.04 1.65 -17.81
C ARG A 123 0.94 2.59 -17.02
N GLN A 124 2.23 2.27 -16.95
CA GLN A 124 3.20 3.10 -16.24
C GLN A 124 3.26 4.51 -16.84
N ALA A 125 3.45 4.62 -18.15
CA ALA A 125 3.51 5.90 -18.85
C ALA A 125 2.22 6.71 -18.67
N PHE A 126 1.05 6.06 -18.71
CA PHE A 126 -0.22 6.73 -18.43
C PHE A 126 -0.25 7.33 -17.01
N ILE A 127 0.13 6.54 -15.99
CA ILE A 127 0.12 7.01 -14.60
C ILE A 127 1.11 8.18 -14.43
N GLU A 128 2.33 8.04 -14.94
CA GLU A 128 3.38 9.06 -14.86
C GLU A 128 2.93 10.38 -15.52
N ASN A 129 2.34 10.31 -16.72
CA ASN A 129 1.77 11.47 -17.39
C ASN A 129 0.68 12.13 -16.55
N ARG A 130 -0.20 11.33 -15.94
CA ARG A 130 -1.29 11.86 -15.11
C ARG A 130 -0.76 12.49 -13.82
N MET A 131 0.30 11.96 -13.23
CA MET A 131 0.98 12.59 -12.08
C MET A 131 1.60 13.93 -12.49
N ALA A 132 2.30 13.98 -13.62
CA ALA A 132 2.91 15.21 -14.14
C ALA A 132 1.86 16.29 -14.46
N GLU A 133 0.69 15.92 -14.97
CA GLU A 133 -0.45 16.83 -15.16
C GLU A 133 -0.96 17.39 -13.82
N ILE A 134 -1.14 16.53 -12.81
CA ILE A 134 -1.55 16.96 -11.47
C ILE A 134 -0.52 17.93 -10.88
N GLU A 135 0.78 17.62 -10.99
CA GLU A 135 1.86 18.52 -10.55
C GLU A 135 1.89 19.83 -11.35
N SER A 136 1.66 19.82 -12.66
CA SER A 136 1.67 21.06 -13.44
C SER A 136 0.48 21.97 -13.13
N GLU A 137 -0.66 21.39 -12.77
CA GLU A 137 -1.87 22.16 -12.45
C GLU A 137 -1.85 22.71 -11.01
N LEU A 138 -1.21 21.99 -10.08
CA LEU A 138 -1.23 22.32 -8.65
C LEU A 138 0.13 22.78 -8.11
N GLY A 139 1.20 22.59 -8.89
CA GLY A 139 2.55 23.08 -8.64
C GLY A 139 2.69 24.47 -9.26
N GLY A 140 2.67 25.49 -8.41
CA GLY A 140 2.91 26.88 -8.80
C GLY A 140 4.33 27.15 -9.26
#